data_AF-A0A553HK36-F1
#
_entry.id   AF-A0A553HK36-F1
#
_cell.length_a   1.000
_cell.length_b   1.000
_cell.length_c   1.000
_cell.angle_alpha   90.00
_cell.angle_beta   90.00
_cell.angle_gamma   90.00
#
_symmetry.space_group_name_H-M   'P 1'
#
loop_
_entity.id
_entity.type
_entity.pdbx_description
1 polymer ?
#
loop_
_entity_poly.entity_id
_entity_poly.type
_entity_poly.pdbx_seq_one_letter_code
_entity_poly.pdbx_strand_id
1 'polypeptide(L)'
;MAAAVASTSGLIGMWNGTKDGKEDGYVDWATGKTNVNNPKEVRIEVQDIRTLNPQPSFESDGYGLVKHESSLTTEQFLAGATPEGKALIEDVYFKEVAELVKKVTGSQDVLPYVFRIRQNNMRPGTFSTEKLSHTALPVAHVDRDDVTGENGMRELLRDRAEELLKKGVRYAQVNVWRTIGEPIQRWPLCFVNHRSVPNWTYATHMARVFPENDPRVAIRGEKSHDSVLKHDPNYKYHYASALDVNETLVFSSFDSDITKVIPHGAFWDDSSLEDAPTRRSIEVRCWVVFEIDHRENLPNEHGSTHQANTGITTNSTAALDVLHYDGWAVGRVVIYALFIINLPDWHVTAQTSNLGAIWAITSNATILNSPMLLRDHDDAGARSELFDNLEALLAQL
;
A
#
# COMPACT_ATOMS: atom_id res chain seq x y z
N MET A 1 27.58 -16.78 -14.14
CA MET A 1 26.71 -16.93 -12.96
C MET A 1 26.92 -18.32 -12.39
N ALA A 2 27.05 -18.46 -11.06
CA ALA A 2 27.01 -19.77 -10.43
C ALA A 2 25.63 -20.41 -10.68
N ALA A 3 25.56 -21.74 -10.80
CA ALA A 3 24.29 -22.43 -10.94
C ALA A 3 23.42 -22.19 -9.70
N ALA A 4 22.10 -22.02 -9.89
CA ALA A 4 21.16 -21.93 -8.78
C ALA A 4 21.27 -23.19 -7.91
N VAL A 5 21.51 -23.02 -6.62
CA VAL A 5 21.54 -24.11 -5.64
C VAL A 5 20.10 -24.39 -5.22
N ALA A 6 19.73 -25.67 -5.05
CA ALA A 6 18.34 -26.04 -4.73
C ALA A 6 17.84 -25.44 -3.40
N SER A 7 18.72 -25.34 -2.41
CA SER A 7 18.43 -24.69 -1.13
C SER A 7 19.70 -24.12 -0.48
N THR A 8 19.51 -23.24 0.50
CA THR A 8 20.54 -22.78 1.43
C THR A 8 20.04 -22.89 2.87
N SER A 9 20.90 -22.67 3.86
CA SER A 9 20.52 -22.54 5.26
C SER A 9 20.71 -21.12 5.77
N GLY A 10 20.01 -20.76 6.84
CA GLY A 10 20.11 -19.42 7.37
C GLY A 10 19.37 -19.18 8.68
N LEU A 11 19.29 -17.90 9.04
CA LEU A 11 18.57 -17.40 10.21
C LEU A 11 17.54 -16.35 9.79
N ILE A 12 16.32 -16.48 10.30
CA ILE A 12 15.27 -15.47 10.19
C ILE A 12 14.76 -15.09 11.59
N GLY A 13 14.47 -13.80 11.80
CA GLY A 13 13.86 -13.33 13.04
C GLY A 13 12.34 -13.56 13.01
N MET A 14 11.77 -13.97 14.14
CA MET A 14 10.31 -14.10 14.33
C MET A 14 9.87 -13.52 15.67
N TRP A 15 8.55 -13.47 15.91
CA TRP A 15 7.99 -13.05 17.20
C TRP A 15 8.47 -13.93 18.35
N ASN A 16 8.83 -13.30 19.47
CA ASN A 16 9.36 -13.95 20.66
C ASN A 16 8.61 -13.56 21.96
N GLY A 17 7.39 -13.04 21.82
CA GLY A 17 6.61 -12.54 22.95
C GLY A 17 7.12 -11.22 23.52
N THR A 18 6.59 -10.90 24.70
CA THR A 18 6.88 -9.68 25.45
C THR A 18 7.57 -10.01 26.78
N LYS A 19 8.26 -9.02 27.34
CA LYS A 19 8.94 -9.06 28.63
C LYS A 19 7.95 -9.10 29.80
N ASP A 20 6.75 -8.55 29.60
CA ASP A 20 5.69 -8.47 30.61
C ASP A 20 4.63 -9.56 30.46
N GLY A 21 4.80 -10.51 29.52
CA GLY A 21 3.91 -11.65 29.32
C GLY A 21 2.56 -11.32 28.66
N LYS A 22 2.37 -10.07 28.21
CA LYS A 22 1.19 -9.67 27.45
C LYS A 22 1.24 -10.19 26.03
N GLU A 23 0.07 -10.36 25.43
CA GLU A 23 -0.05 -10.78 24.03
C GLU A 23 0.52 -9.74 23.07
N ASP A 24 0.14 -8.47 23.27
CA ASP A 24 0.52 -7.37 22.40
C ASP A 24 1.80 -6.67 22.87
N GLY A 25 2.65 -6.35 21.90
CA GLY A 25 3.86 -5.56 22.09
C GLY A 25 3.63 -4.08 21.86
N TYR A 26 4.54 -3.24 22.33
CA TYR A 26 4.63 -1.85 21.94
C TYR A 26 6.09 -1.43 21.74
N VAL A 27 6.31 -0.41 20.91
CA VAL A 27 7.60 0.27 20.76
C VAL A 27 7.36 1.78 20.72
N ASP A 28 7.90 2.48 21.69
CA ASP A 28 7.97 3.95 21.68
C ASP A 28 9.22 4.39 20.91
N TRP A 29 9.02 4.96 19.73
CA TRP A 29 10.08 5.40 18.84
C TRP A 29 10.81 6.65 19.34
N ALA A 30 10.18 7.46 20.19
CA ALA A 30 10.81 8.64 20.77
C ALA A 30 11.78 8.27 21.90
N THR A 31 11.44 7.27 22.72
CA THR A 31 12.26 6.89 23.89
C THR A 31 13.03 5.59 23.71
N GLY A 32 12.70 4.79 22.69
CA GLY A 32 13.20 3.42 22.49
C GLY A 32 12.67 2.41 23.51
N LYS A 33 11.72 2.79 24.38
CA LYS A 33 11.11 1.87 25.35
C LYS A 33 10.24 0.86 24.62
N THR A 34 10.29 -0.38 25.09
CA THR A 34 9.51 -1.48 24.50
C THR A 34 9.39 -2.64 25.47
N ASN A 35 8.21 -3.25 25.52
CA ASN A 35 8.01 -4.55 26.17
C ASN A 35 8.33 -5.74 25.25
N VAL A 36 8.67 -5.54 23.97
CA VAL A 36 8.93 -6.64 23.04
C VAL A 36 10.29 -7.30 23.38
N ASN A 37 10.33 -8.63 23.37
CA ASN A 37 11.58 -9.39 23.50
C ASN A 37 12.43 -9.24 22.24
N ASN A 38 13.73 -9.51 22.33
CA ASN A 38 14.56 -9.65 21.14
C ASN A 38 13.95 -10.73 20.22
N PRO A 39 14.03 -10.56 18.88
CA PRO A 39 13.44 -11.52 17.95
C PRO A 39 13.89 -12.96 18.21
N LYS A 40 12.99 -13.89 17.99
CA LYS A 40 13.31 -15.32 18.04
C LYS A 40 14.11 -15.65 16.79
N GLU A 41 15.37 -16.01 16.95
CA GLU A 41 16.20 -16.50 15.86
C GLU A 41 15.76 -17.92 15.51
N VAL A 42 15.30 -18.12 14.27
CA VAL A 42 14.86 -19.41 13.74
C VAL A 42 15.84 -19.85 12.66
N ARG A 43 16.48 -21.00 12.85
CA ARG A 43 17.27 -21.67 11.82
C ARG A 43 16.33 -22.27 10.78
N ILE A 44 16.59 -21.97 9.51
CA ILE A 44 15.74 -22.36 8.40
C ILE A 44 16.56 -22.99 7.27
N GLU A 45 15.97 -23.95 6.58
CA GLU A 45 16.36 -24.34 5.23
C GLU A 45 15.45 -23.60 4.25
N VAL A 46 16.05 -22.91 3.27
CA VAL A 46 15.36 -22.02 2.35
C VAL A 46 15.56 -22.52 0.93
N GLN A 47 14.47 -22.85 0.24
CA GLN A 47 14.53 -23.36 -1.13
C GLN A 47 14.59 -22.21 -2.13
N ASP A 48 15.43 -22.35 -3.15
CA ASP A 48 15.48 -21.37 -4.22
C ASP A 48 14.31 -21.59 -5.19
N ILE A 49 13.44 -20.57 -5.32
CA ILE A 49 12.27 -20.62 -6.20
C ILE A 49 12.63 -20.89 -7.65
N ARG A 50 13.86 -20.58 -8.08
CA ARG A 50 14.34 -20.88 -9.44
C ARG A 50 14.40 -22.37 -9.72
N THR A 51 14.56 -23.19 -8.68
CA THR A 51 14.72 -24.65 -8.77
C THR A 51 13.42 -25.42 -8.55
N LEU A 52 12.35 -24.73 -8.11
CA LEU A 52 11.04 -25.33 -7.92
C LEU A 52 10.35 -25.60 -9.26
N ASN A 53 9.60 -26.69 -9.34
CA ASN A 53 8.79 -27.04 -10.51
C ASN A 53 7.39 -27.55 -10.07
N PRO A 54 6.31 -26.81 -10.38
CA PRO A 54 6.31 -25.49 -11.01
C PRO A 54 6.96 -24.42 -10.11
N GLN A 55 7.48 -23.35 -10.72
CA GLN A 55 7.89 -22.17 -9.96
C GLN A 55 6.66 -21.47 -9.37
N PRO A 56 6.75 -20.88 -8.16
CA PRO A 56 5.66 -20.11 -7.59
C PRO A 56 5.26 -18.93 -8.49
N SER A 57 3.96 -18.71 -8.62
CA SER A 57 3.39 -17.56 -9.33
C SER A 57 2.48 -16.76 -8.41
N PHE A 58 2.29 -15.47 -8.70
CA PHE A 58 1.38 -14.66 -7.90
C PHE A 58 -0.05 -15.23 -7.92
N GLU A 59 -0.53 -15.66 -9.09
CA GLU A 59 -1.87 -16.21 -9.24
C GLU A 59 -2.08 -17.46 -8.39
N SER A 60 -1.15 -18.43 -8.47
CA SER A 60 -1.26 -19.67 -7.70
C SER A 60 -0.96 -19.41 -6.23
N ASP A 61 0.17 -18.79 -5.92
CA ASP A 61 0.85 -18.81 -4.61
C ASP A 61 0.83 -17.48 -3.85
N GLY A 62 0.38 -16.39 -4.48
CA GLY A 62 0.42 -15.06 -3.89
C GLY A 62 1.82 -14.42 -3.92
N TYR A 63 2.81 -15.07 -4.52
CA TYR A 63 4.14 -14.50 -4.77
C TYR A 63 4.80 -15.17 -5.98
N GLY A 64 5.73 -14.47 -6.63
CA GLY A 64 6.50 -15.02 -7.72
C GLY A 64 7.67 -14.16 -8.15
N LEU A 65 8.51 -14.75 -8.99
CA LEU A 65 9.62 -14.09 -9.67
C LEU A 65 9.20 -13.72 -11.09
N VAL A 66 9.37 -12.46 -11.46
CA VAL A 66 9.03 -11.97 -12.80
C VAL A 66 10.18 -11.16 -13.39
N LYS A 67 10.30 -11.19 -14.72
CA LYS A 67 11.23 -10.32 -15.44
C LYS A 67 10.59 -8.94 -15.62
N HIS A 68 11.32 -7.91 -15.25
CA HIS A 68 10.93 -6.52 -15.45
C HIS A 68 12.16 -5.63 -15.47
N GLU A 69 12.41 -5.02 -16.62
CA GLU A 69 13.43 -3.98 -16.80
C GLU A 69 12.80 -2.62 -16.49
N SER A 70 13.50 -1.81 -15.69
CA SER A 70 13.06 -0.45 -15.36
C SER A 70 13.80 0.57 -16.20
N SER A 71 13.14 1.67 -16.56
CA SER A 71 13.79 2.79 -17.26
C SER A 71 14.71 3.61 -16.35
N LEU A 72 14.61 3.46 -15.03
CA LEU A 72 15.42 4.21 -14.07
C LEU A 72 16.81 3.59 -13.88
N THR A 73 17.83 4.44 -13.82
CA THR A 73 19.20 4.03 -13.48
C THR A 73 19.38 3.78 -11.97
N THR A 74 20.48 3.12 -11.61
CA THR A 74 20.90 2.93 -10.21
C THR A 74 20.94 4.24 -9.44
N GLU A 75 21.52 5.29 -10.01
CA GLU A 75 21.67 6.61 -9.39
C GLU A 75 20.31 7.26 -9.15
N GLN A 76 19.40 7.15 -10.13
CA GLN A 76 18.03 7.68 -10.01
C GLN A 76 17.25 6.97 -8.90
N PHE A 77 17.39 5.65 -8.77
CA PHE A 77 16.80 4.94 -7.62
C PHE A 77 17.40 5.41 -6.30
N LEU A 78 18.72 5.50 -6.18
CA LEU A 78 19.38 5.88 -4.93
C LEU A 78 19.15 7.34 -4.53
N ALA A 79 18.72 8.20 -5.46
CA ALA A 79 18.31 9.56 -5.19
C ALA A 79 16.93 9.69 -4.50
N GLY A 80 16.19 8.60 -4.27
CA GLY A 80 14.83 8.62 -3.71
C GLY A 80 14.65 9.26 -2.32
N ALA A 81 15.74 9.62 -1.64
CA ALA A 81 15.71 10.39 -0.40
C ALA A 81 15.61 11.91 -0.63
N THR A 82 15.92 12.42 -1.83
CA THR A 82 15.72 13.83 -2.18
C THR A 82 14.30 14.05 -2.70
N PRO A 83 13.74 15.27 -2.58
CA PRO A 83 12.41 15.58 -3.15
C PRO A 83 12.32 15.25 -4.65
N GLU A 84 13.36 15.55 -5.42
CA GLU A 84 13.39 15.34 -6.87
C GLU A 84 13.49 13.85 -7.23
N GLY A 85 14.34 13.10 -6.52
CA GLY A 85 14.45 11.65 -6.72
C GLY A 85 13.19 10.91 -6.27
N LYS A 86 12.54 11.36 -5.19
CA LYS A 86 11.23 10.87 -4.76
C LYS A 86 10.19 11.11 -5.85
N ALA A 87 10.07 12.33 -6.36
CA ALA A 87 9.14 12.67 -7.42
C ALA A 87 9.40 11.84 -8.69
N LEU A 88 10.66 11.63 -9.08
CA LEU A 88 11.01 10.80 -10.22
C LEU A 88 10.54 9.34 -10.07
N ILE A 89 10.71 8.75 -8.88
CA ILE A 89 10.23 7.38 -8.58
C ILE A 89 8.69 7.33 -8.66
N GLU A 90 8.01 8.31 -8.10
CA GLU A 90 6.54 8.39 -8.13
C GLU A 90 5.98 8.66 -9.53
N ASP A 91 6.66 9.49 -10.33
CA ASP A 91 6.18 9.88 -11.67
C ASP A 91 6.49 8.85 -12.76
N VAL A 92 7.52 8.04 -12.58
CA VAL A 92 7.99 7.08 -13.60
C VAL A 92 7.87 5.65 -13.10
N TYR A 93 8.55 5.31 -12.00
CA TYR A 93 8.63 3.92 -11.54
C TYR A 93 7.30 3.38 -11.00
N PHE A 94 6.45 4.22 -10.38
CA PHE A 94 5.12 3.77 -9.96
C PHE A 94 4.25 3.37 -11.16
N LYS A 95 4.40 4.03 -12.33
CA LYS A 95 3.67 3.64 -13.53
C LYS A 95 4.13 2.28 -14.05
N GLU A 96 5.45 2.05 -14.09
CA GLU A 96 6.02 0.74 -14.44
C GLU A 96 5.52 -0.36 -13.50
N VAL A 97 5.54 -0.10 -12.20
CA VAL A 97 5.04 -1.03 -11.17
C VAL A 97 3.55 -1.29 -11.32
N ALA A 98 2.73 -0.27 -11.57
CA ALA A 98 1.29 -0.43 -11.75
C ALA A 98 0.99 -1.38 -12.93
N GLU A 99 1.63 -1.17 -14.08
CA GLU A 99 1.44 -2.01 -15.26
C GLU A 99 1.95 -3.45 -15.03
N LEU A 100 3.08 -3.61 -14.35
CA LEU A 100 3.57 -4.93 -13.94
C LEU A 100 2.57 -5.67 -13.05
N VAL A 101 2.06 -4.99 -12.02
CA VAL A 101 1.10 -5.59 -11.08
C VAL A 101 -0.22 -5.91 -11.79
N LYS A 102 -0.73 -5.04 -12.67
CA LYS A 102 -1.91 -5.37 -13.50
C LYS A 102 -1.70 -6.65 -14.30
N LYS A 103 -0.55 -6.77 -14.97
CA LYS A 103 -0.19 -7.96 -15.76
C LYS A 103 -0.11 -9.23 -14.92
N VAL A 104 0.48 -9.16 -13.72
CA VAL A 104 0.73 -10.32 -12.86
C VAL A 104 -0.53 -10.74 -12.10
N THR A 105 -1.40 -9.80 -11.76
CA THR A 105 -2.59 -10.04 -10.94
C THR A 105 -3.87 -10.18 -11.75
N GLY A 106 -3.88 -9.71 -13.00
CA GLY A 106 -5.08 -9.59 -13.84
C GLY A 106 -5.99 -8.40 -13.49
N SER A 107 -5.78 -7.74 -12.34
CA SER A 107 -6.58 -6.59 -11.94
C SER A 107 -6.27 -5.37 -12.81
N GLN A 108 -7.29 -4.55 -13.07
CA GLN A 108 -7.13 -3.23 -13.72
C GLN A 108 -7.05 -2.08 -12.71
N ASP A 109 -7.38 -2.33 -11.44
CA ASP A 109 -7.40 -1.34 -10.39
C ASP A 109 -6.21 -1.53 -9.45
N VAL A 110 -5.13 -0.83 -9.79
CA VAL A 110 -3.84 -0.90 -9.12
C VAL A 110 -3.38 0.51 -8.80
N LEU A 111 -3.16 0.78 -7.51
CA LEU A 111 -2.72 2.07 -7.01
C LEU A 111 -1.43 1.92 -6.19
N PRO A 112 -0.26 2.15 -6.80
CA PRO A 112 1.00 2.34 -6.08
C PRO A 112 0.91 3.59 -5.20
N TYR A 113 1.34 3.49 -3.95
CA TYR A 113 1.16 4.60 -2.99
C TYR A 113 2.38 4.91 -2.13
N VAL A 114 3.35 3.99 -2.05
CA VAL A 114 4.54 4.20 -1.22
C VAL A 114 5.69 3.35 -1.73
N PHE A 115 6.91 3.87 -1.56
CA PHE A 115 8.12 3.08 -1.73
C PHE A 115 9.06 3.13 -0.53
N ARG A 116 9.94 2.13 -0.44
CA ARG A 116 11.00 2.04 0.56
C ARG A 116 12.29 1.60 -0.11
N ILE A 117 13.30 2.47 -0.05
CA ILE A 117 14.67 2.10 -0.39
C ILE A 117 15.35 1.62 0.89
N ARG A 118 16.04 0.49 0.82
CA ARG A 118 16.86 -0.02 1.93
C ARG A 118 18.28 -0.26 1.45
N GLN A 119 19.23 0.19 2.27
CA GLN A 119 20.64 -0.17 2.16
C GLN A 119 21.02 -0.93 3.43
N ASN A 120 21.42 -2.20 3.31
CA ASN A 120 21.72 -3.05 4.46
C ASN A 120 23.12 -3.68 4.32
N ASN A 121 24.00 -3.32 5.26
CA ASN A 121 25.38 -3.81 5.39
C ASN A 121 25.60 -4.60 6.70
N MET A 122 24.53 -4.93 7.44
CA MET A 122 24.62 -5.63 8.72
C MET A 122 25.29 -7.01 8.59
N ARG A 123 25.96 -7.44 9.65
CA ARG A 123 26.62 -8.74 9.81
C ARG A 123 25.73 -9.71 10.62
N PRO A 124 25.94 -11.03 10.55
CA PRO A 124 25.05 -12.04 11.15
C PRO A 124 24.89 -11.93 12.68
N GLY A 125 25.85 -11.32 13.38
CA GLY A 125 25.81 -11.20 14.84
C GLY A 125 24.92 -10.07 15.38
N THR A 126 24.24 -9.29 14.53
CA THR A 126 23.51 -8.08 14.97
C THR A 126 22.01 -8.27 15.19
N PHE A 127 21.45 -9.48 15.01
CA PHE A 127 20.04 -9.77 15.31
C PHE A 127 19.64 -9.40 16.76
N SER A 128 20.60 -9.43 17.69
CA SER A 128 20.38 -9.24 19.13
C SER A 128 21.07 -8.02 19.74
N THR A 129 21.92 -7.30 19.00
CA THR A 129 22.81 -6.26 19.57
C THR A 129 22.36 -4.83 19.31
N GLU A 130 21.48 -4.59 18.33
CA GLU A 130 20.92 -3.25 18.10
C GLU A 130 19.58 -3.11 18.82
N LYS A 131 19.45 -2.04 19.62
CA LYS A 131 18.20 -1.65 20.25
C LYS A 131 17.10 -1.65 19.17
N LEU A 132 15.94 -2.20 19.50
CA LEU A 132 14.67 -2.20 18.75
C LEU A 132 14.23 -0.80 18.22
N SER A 133 15.01 0.27 18.42
CA SER A 133 14.57 1.66 18.36
C SER A 133 14.87 2.40 17.06
N HIS A 134 15.72 1.92 16.13
CA HIS A 134 16.07 2.76 14.95
C HIS A 134 16.16 2.06 13.59
N THR A 135 16.23 0.73 13.56
CA THR A 135 16.32 -0.04 12.31
C THR A 135 15.27 -1.14 12.33
N ALA A 136 14.45 -1.22 11.28
CA ALA A 136 13.48 -2.30 11.13
C ALA A 136 14.26 -3.63 11.12
N LEU A 137 14.21 -4.35 12.24
CA LEU A 137 14.82 -5.66 12.39
C LEU A 137 14.34 -6.57 11.25
N PRO A 138 15.18 -7.50 10.77
CA PRO A 138 14.81 -8.49 9.76
C PRO A 138 13.92 -9.58 10.39
N VAL A 139 12.75 -9.16 10.89
CA VAL A 139 11.73 -10.05 11.45
C VAL A 139 10.70 -10.34 10.38
N ALA A 140 10.34 -11.61 10.25
CA ALA A 140 9.27 -12.02 9.35
C ALA A 140 7.94 -11.38 9.79
N HIS A 141 7.21 -10.82 8.83
CA HIS A 141 5.98 -10.09 9.06
C HIS A 141 5.05 -10.19 7.85
N VAL A 142 3.82 -9.73 8.06
CA VAL A 142 2.93 -9.26 6.99
C VAL A 142 2.85 -7.74 7.10
N ASP A 143 2.69 -7.05 5.98
CA ASP A 143 2.66 -5.59 6.04
C ASP A 143 1.36 -5.08 6.64
N ARG A 144 0.25 -5.78 6.41
CA ARG A 144 -1.05 -5.48 7.02
C ARG A 144 -1.75 -6.78 7.45
N ASP A 145 -2.66 -6.65 8.42
CA ASP A 145 -3.68 -7.64 8.78
C ASP A 145 -5.07 -7.13 8.37
N ASP A 146 -6.13 -7.83 8.77
CA ASP A 146 -7.52 -7.45 8.51
C ASP A 146 -7.82 -5.99 8.93
N VAL A 147 -7.47 -5.62 10.16
CA VAL A 147 -7.73 -4.28 10.72
C VAL A 147 -6.92 -3.20 9.99
N THR A 148 -5.60 -3.37 9.90
CA THR A 148 -4.73 -2.36 9.27
C THR A 148 -4.90 -2.31 7.76
N GLY A 149 -5.35 -3.41 7.16
CA GLY A 149 -5.72 -3.56 5.76
C GLY A 149 -6.90 -2.68 5.40
N GLU A 150 -8.02 -2.87 6.11
CA GLU A 150 -9.24 -2.10 5.93
C GLU A 150 -9.03 -0.59 6.19
N ASN A 151 -8.29 -0.25 7.25
CA ASN A 151 -7.95 1.14 7.56
C ASN A 151 -7.12 1.79 6.44
N GLY A 152 -6.13 1.08 5.90
CA GLY A 152 -5.32 1.58 4.78
C GLY A 152 -6.11 1.75 3.49
N MET A 153 -7.07 0.87 3.24
CA MET A 153 -8.00 1.01 2.12
C MET A 153 -8.87 2.26 2.27
N ARG A 154 -9.42 2.53 3.47
CA ARG A 154 -10.17 3.76 3.76
C ARG A 154 -9.33 5.01 3.64
N GLU A 155 -8.10 4.99 4.16
CA GLU A 155 -7.18 6.13 4.08
C GLU A 155 -6.92 6.54 2.62
N LEU A 156 -6.69 5.55 1.75
CA LEU A 156 -6.28 5.83 0.38
C LEU A 156 -7.44 5.99 -0.60
N LEU A 157 -8.48 5.15 -0.51
CA LEU A 157 -9.61 5.14 -1.44
C LEU A 157 -10.81 5.97 -0.96
N ARG A 158 -10.80 6.44 0.30
CA ARG A 158 -11.85 7.28 0.90
C ARG A 158 -13.24 6.67 0.71
N ASP A 159 -14.21 7.44 0.19
CA ASP A 159 -15.61 7.01 0.01
C ASP A 159 -15.74 5.73 -0.83
N ARG A 160 -14.84 5.54 -1.80
CA ARG A 160 -14.80 4.32 -2.63
C ARG A 160 -14.51 3.07 -1.80
N ALA A 161 -13.73 3.19 -0.71
CA ALA A 161 -13.43 2.05 0.15
C ALA A 161 -14.70 1.44 0.74
N GLU A 162 -15.62 2.26 1.25
CA GLU A 162 -16.86 1.80 1.87
C GLU A 162 -17.75 1.03 0.88
N GLU A 163 -17.81 1.47 -0.37
CA GLU A 163 -18.55 0.77 -1.41
C GLU A 163 -17.94 -0.60 -1.73
N LEU A 164 -16.61 -0.64 -1.87
CA LEU A 164 -15.87 -1.87 -2.17
C LEU A 164 -15.98 -2.89 -1.03
N LEU A 165 -15.82 -2.43 0.21
CA LEU A 165 -15.97 -3.27 1.41
C LEU A 165 -17.39 -3.83 1.55
N LYS A 166 -18.42 -3.01 1.31
CA LYS A 166 -19.83 -3.47 1.31
C LYS A 166 -20.11 -4.52 0.24
N LYS A 167 -19.47 -4.40 -0.92
CA LYS A 167 -19.56 -5.39 -2.01
C LYS A 167 -18.80 -6.69 -1.70
N GLY A 168 -17.96 -6.71 -0.67
CA GLY A 168 -17.11 -7.85 -0.34
C GLY A 168 -16.10 -8.17 -1.46
N VAL A 169 -15.64 -7.16 -2.20
CA VAL A 169 -14.63 -7.37 -3.25
C VAL A 169 -13.34 -7.84 -2.60
N ARG A 170 -12.60 -8.72 -3.28
CA ARG A 170 -11.25 -9.06 -2.84
C ARG A 170 -10.33 -7.86 -3.11
N TYR A 171 -9.51 -7.54 -2.14
CA TYR A 171 -8.46 -6.53 -2.22
C TYR A 171 -7.19 -7.01 -1.52
N ALA A 172 -6.06 -6.45 -1.92
CA ALA A 172 -4.74 -6.84 -1.43
C ALA A 172 -3.76 -5.66 -1.42
N GLN A 173 -2.70 -5.81 -0.64
CA GLN A 173 -1.49 -5.00 -0.74
C GLN A 173 -0.42 -5.83 -1.44
N VAL A 174 -0.15 -5.51 -2.70
CA VAL A 174 0.85 -6.19 -3.52
C VAL A 174 2.14 -5.38 -3.53
N ASN A 175 3.25 -6.04 -3.22
CA ASN A 175 4.56 -5.43 -3.18
C ASN A 175 5.36 -5.86 -4.42
N VAL A 176 6.06 -4.91 -5.03
CA VAL A 176 7.10 -5.16 -6.03
C VAL A 176 8.44 -4.84 -5.41
N TRP A 177 9.28 -5.86 -5.24
CA TRP A 177 10.58 -5.76 -4.62
C TRP A 177 11.69 -6.09 -5.60
N ARG A 178 12.69 -5.23 -5.69
CA ARG A 178 13.81 -5.41 -6.60
C ARG A 178 15.13 -4.95 -6.03
N THR A 179 16.20 -5.45 -6.61
CA THR A 179 17.54 -4.97 -6.32
C THR A 179 17.85 -3.64 -7.01
N ILE A 180 18.83 -2.90 -6.49
CA ILE A 180 19.37 -1.67 -7.09
C ILE A 180 20.87 -1.83 -7.36
N GLY A 181 21.24 -1.75 -8.63
CA GLY A 181 22.62 -1.70 -9.12
C GLY A 181 23.36 -3.03 -9.22
N GLU A 182 23.19 -3.94 -8.26
CA GLU A 182 23.89 -5.24 -8.24
C GLU A 182 22.97 -6.36 -7.75
N PRO A 183 23.19 -7.63 -8.14
CA PRO A 183 22.43 -8.75 -7.59
C PRO A 183 22.52 -8.86 -6.07
N ILE A 184 21.44 -9.34 -5.44
CA ILE A 184 21.39 -9.52 -3.99
C ILE A 184 22.28 -10.69 -3.57
N GLN A 185 23.27 -10.41 -2.73
CA GLN A 185 24.25 -11.40 -2.23
C GLN A 185 24.31 -11.51 -0.70
N ARG A 186 23.59 -10.62 0.01
CA ARG A 186 23.40 -10.68 1.46
C ARG A 186 22.01 -10.19 1.82
N TRP A 187 21.48 -10.71 2.92
CA TRP A 187 20.13 -10.41 3.38
C TRP A 187 19.05 -10.55 2.28
N PRO A 188 19.01 -11.65 1.52
CA PRO A 188 17.93 -11.87 0.56
C PRO A 188 16.55 -11.82 1.23
N LEU A 189 15.53 -11.50 0.44
CA LEU A 189 14.14 -11.56 0.88
C LEU A 189 13.71 -13.03 0.92
N CYS A 190 13.23 -13.46 2.08
CA CYS A 190 12.61 -14.77 2.30
C CYS A 190 11.09 -14.61 2.30
N PHE A 191 10.41 -15.50 1.60
CA PHE A 191 8.99 -15.76 1.72
C PHE A 191 8.76 -16.93 2.67
N VAL A 192 7.70 -16.85 3.48
CA VAL A 192 7.28 -17.91 4.38
C VAL A 192 5.95 -18.46 3.89
N ASN A 193 6.00 -19.59 3.20
CA ASN A 193 4.82 -20.28 2.73
C ASN A 193 4.16 -21.05 3.90
N HIS A 194 2.91 -20.70 4.18
CA HIS A 194 2.14 -21.22 5.31
C HIS A 194 1.09 -22.27 4.95
N ARG A 195 1.02 -22.73 3.69
CA ARG A 195 -0.04 -23.65 3.22
C ARG A 195 -0.10 -24.99 3.94
N SER A 196 1.00 -25.42 4.53
CA SER A 196 1.08 -26.65 5.33
C SER A 196 0.65 -26.45 6.78
N VAL A 197 0.29 -25.23 7.19
CA VAL A 197 -0.13 -24.89 8.55
C VAL A 197 -1.66 -24.94 8.63
N PRO A 198 -2.24 -25.91 9.34
CA PRO A 198 -3.68 -25.92 9.56
C PRO A 198 -4.07 -24.71 10.42
N ASN A 199 -5.17 -24.03 10.06
CA ASN A 199 -5.74 -22.89 10.80
C ASN A 199 -4.89 -21.61 10.79
N TRP A 200 -4.01 -21.44 9.79
CA TRP A 200 -3.25 -20.22 9.66
C TRP A 200 -4.17 -19.01 9.43
N THR A 201 -4.14 -18.05 10.34
CA THR A 201 -4.86 -16.77 10.24
C THR A 201 -4.01 -15.63 10.81
N TYR A 202 -4.40 -14.38 10.50
CA TYR A 202 -3.80 -13.21 11.13
C TYR A 202 -3.89 -13.29 12.67
N ALA A 203 -5.05 -13.64 13.22
CA ALA A 203 -5.23 -13.74 14.67
C ALA A 203 -4.37 -14.84 15.33
N THR A 204 -4.20 -15.98 14.66
CA THR A 204 -3.49 -17.13 15.25
C THR A 204 -1.97 -17.00 15.12
N HIS A 205 -1.48 -16.47 13.99
CA HIS A 205 -0.06 -16.51 13.64
C HIS A 205 0.62 -15.14 13.57
N MET A 206 -0.10 -14.02 13.74
CA MET A 206 0.52 -12.72 13.95
C MET A 206 0.49 -12.33 15.43
N ALA A 207 1.50 -11.57 15.85
CA ALA A 207 1.48 -10.75 17.05
C ALA A 207 1.42 -9.28 16.65
N ARG A 208 0.70 -8.47 17.41
CA ARG A 208 0.59 -7.03 17.16
C ARG A 208 1.62 -6.28 17.97
N VAL A 209 2.28 -5.33 17.33
CA VAL A 209 3.22 -4.40 17.98
C VAL A 209 2.76 -2.98 17.72
N PHE A 210 2.29 -2.31 18.76
CA PHE A 210 1.76 -0.95 18.68
C PHE A 210 2.92 0.06 18.68
N PRO A 211 3.08 0.84 17.60
CA PRO A 211 4.07 1.91 17.56
C PRO A 211 3.54 3.14 18.31
N GLU A 212 4.37 3.72 19.19
CA GLU A 212 4.12 5.00 19.85
C GLU A 212 5.13 6.03 19.35
N ASN A 213 4.70 7.29 19.19
CA ASN A 213 5.54 8.41 18.73
C ASN A 213 6.33 8.12 17.45
N ASP A 214 5.75 7.37 16.51
CA ASP A 214 6.45 6.85 15.35
C ASP A 214 6.64 7.93 14.26
N PRO A 215 7.87 8.38 13.99
CA PRO A 215 8.12 9.41 12.98
C PRO A 215 7.81 8.93 11.56
N ARG A 216 7.68 7.61 11.35
CA ARG A 216 7.43 7.02 10.04
C ARG A 216 5.99 7.22 9.57
N VAL A 217 5.06 7.63 10.46
CA VAL A 217 3.66 7.93 10.12
C VAL A 217 3.57 8.91 8.95
N ALA A 218 4.43 9.94 8.93
CA ALA A 218 4.50 10.93 7.85
C ALA A 218 4.80 10.35 6.45
N ILE A 219 5.34 9.13 6.38
CA ILE A 219 5.74 8.47 5.12
C ILE A 219 4.93 7.20 4.86
N ARG A 220 4.33 6.57 5.88
CA ARG A 220 3.64 5.27 5.76
C ARG A 220 2.13 5.33 5.95
N GLY A 221 1.60 6.50 6.30
CA GLY A 221 0.22 6.65 6.75
C GLY A 221 0.05 6.21 8.20
N GLU A 222 -1.16 6.38 8.72
CA GLU A 222 -1.52 5.86 10.03
C GLU A 222 -1.63 4.33 9.97
N LYS A 223 -0.90 3.67 10.87
CA LYS A 223 -0.94 2.21 11.02
C LYS A 223 -0.97 1.90 12.50
N SER A 224 -2.10 1.37 12.96
CA SER A 224 -2.35 1.12 14.38
C SER A 224 -1.35 0.16 15.01
N HIS A 225 -0.87 -0.83 14.26
CA HIS A 225 0.10 -1.82 14.74
C HIS A 225 0.89 -2.44 13.59
N ASP A 226 2.08 -2.94 13.91
CA ASP A 226 2.85 -3.83 13.03
C ASP A 226 2.50 -5.30 13.35
N SER A 227 2.46 -6.15 12.32
CA SER A 227 2.00 -7.55 12.41
C SER A 227 3.18 -8.51 12.23
N VAL A 228 3.67 -9.07 13.33
CA VAL A 228 4.91 -9.86 13.38
C VAL A 228 4.60 -11.35 13.39
N LEU A 229 5.27 -12.13 12.53
CA LEU A 229 5.00 -13.56 12.35
C LEU A 229 5.44 -14.37 13.58
N LYS A 230 4.52 -15.18 14.12
CA LYS A 230 4.77 -16.24 15.11
C LYS A 230 5.33 -17.46 14.40
N HIS A 231 6.33 -18.10 15.02
CA HIS A 231 6.97 -19.31 14.49
C HIS A 231 6.03 -20.51 14.48
N ASP A 232 5.96 -21.21 13.34
CA ASP A 232 5.34 -22.53 13.20
C ASP A 232 6.33 -23.48 12.49
N PRO A 233 6.50 -24.73 12.97
CA PRO A 233 7.43 -25.68 12.36
C PRO A 233 7.02 -26.18 10.97
N ASN A 234 5.76 -25.98 10.55
CA ASN A 234 5.27 -26.44 9.24
C ASN A 234 5.47 -25.40 8.13
N TYR A 235 6.00 -24.23 8.44
CA TYR A 235 6.37 -23.24 7.42
C TYR A 235 7.41 -23.79 6.44
N LYS A 236 7.27 -23.40 5.17
CA LYS A 236 8.28 -23.60 4.13
C LYS A 236 8.87 -22.25 3.74
N TYR A 237 10.17 -22.19 3.53
CA TYR A 237 10.89 -20.95 3.32
C TYR A 237 11.42 -20.92 1.90
N HIS A 238 11.13 -19.85 1.17
CA HIS A 238 11.53 -19.69 -0.22
C HIS A 238 12.25 -18.36 -0.44
N TYR A 239 13.21 -18.34 -1.36
CA TYR A 239 13.90 -17.11 -1.78
C TYR A 239 14.29 -17.21 -3.26
N ALA A 240 14.77 -16.11 -3.84
CA ALA A 240 15.41 -16.12 -5.15
C ALA A 240 16.91 -15.88 -4.99
N SER A 241 17.75 -16.85 -5.37
CA SER A 241 19.20 -16.63 -5.38
C SER A 241 19.59 -15.62 -6.46
N ALA A 242 20.63 -14.83 -6.19
CA ALA A 242 21.22 -13.86 -7.12
C ALA A 242 20.18 -13.06 -7.92
N LEU A 243 19.17 -12.48 -7.23
CA LEU A 243 18.10 -11.72 -7.87
C LEU A 243 18.71 -10.60 -8.72
N ASP A 244 18.51 -10.67 -10.04
CA ASP A 244 19.09 -9.76 -11.03
C ASP A 244 18.38 -8.40 -11.03
N VAL A 245 19.06 -7.37 -11.58
CA VAL A 245 18.51 -6.02 -11.70
C VAL A 245 17.27 -5.93 -12.62
N ASN A 246 17.11 -6.88 -13.55
CA ASN A 246 15.96 -7.00 -14.46
C ASN A 246 14.92 -8.03 -13.98
N GLU A 247 15.01 -8.43 -12.72
CA GLU A 247 14.05 -9.30 -12.06
C GLU A 247 13.41 -8.58 -10.88
N THR A 248 12.16 -8.92 -10.63
CA THR A 248 11.40 -8.42 -9.49
C THR A 248 10.66 -9.55 -8.82
N LEU A 249 10.57 -9.46 -7.50
CA LEU A 249 9.68 -10.30 -6.71
C LEU A 249 8.36 -9.54 -6.55
N VAL A 250 7.26 -10.19 -6.93
CA VAL A 250 5.90 -9.65 -6.78
C VAL A 250 5.17 -10.52 -5.79
N PHE A 251 4.61 -9.94 -4.72
CA PHE A 251 4.05 -10.73 -3.63
C PHE A 251 2.94 -10.01 -2.85
N SER A 252 1.97 -10.76 -2.32
CA SER A 252 0.82 -10.24 -1.58
C SER A 252 1.16 -10.14 -0.09
N SER A 253 1.62 -8.96 0.32
CA SER A 253 2.02 -8.66 1.71
C SER A 253 0.83 -8.48 2.66
N PHE A 254 -0.37 -8.38 2.10
CA PHE A 254 -1.68 -8.47 2.73
C PHE A 254 -2.72 -8.86 1.66
N ASP A 255 -3.72 -9.67 2.02
CA ASP A 255 -4.80 -10.06 1.12
C ASP A 255 -6.04 -10.39 1.95
N SER A 256 -7.20 -9.92 1.49
CA SER A 256 -8.50 -10.30 2.05
C SER A 256 -8.80 -11.79 1.81
N ASP A 257 -8.22 -12.41 0.77
CA ASP A 257 -8.10 -13.86 0.68
C ASP A 257 -6.81 -14.33 1.37
N ILE A 258 -6.95 -14.78 2.61
CA ILE A 258 -5.82 -15.15 3.46
C ILE A 258 -4.92 -16.26 2.88
N THR A 259 -5.43 -17.06 1.94
CA THR A 259 -4.65 -18.13 1.30
C THR A 259 -3.58 -17.59 0.34
N LYS A 260 -3.68 -16.31 -0.02
CA LYS A 260 -2.77 -15.61 -0.94
C LYS A 260 -1.75 -14.75 -0.21
N VAL A 261 -1.93 -14.52 1.09
CA VAL A 261 -1.00 -13.75 1.92
C VAL A 261 0.34 -14.47 2.00
N ILE A 262 1.43 -13.72 1.87
CA ILE A 262 2.77 -14.26 2.01
C ILE A 262 3.56 -13.45 3.05
N PRO A 263 3.70 -13.99 4.29
CA PRO A 263 4.65 -13.44 5.24
C PRO A 263 6.06 -13.46 4.66
N HIS A 264 6.82 -12.43 5.00
CA HIS A 264 8.14 -12.23 4.41
C HIS A 264 9.07 -11.50 5.39
N GLY A 265 10.36 -11.64 5.15
CA GLY A 265 11.39 -10.98 5.94
C GLY A 265 12.75 -11.16 5.28
N ALA A 266 13.70 -10.29 5.59
CA ALA A 266 15.08 -10.58 5.22
C ALA A 266 15.59 -11.73 6.10
N PHE A 267 16.39 -12.63 5.53
CA PHE A 267 17.07 -13.66 6.30
C PHE A 267 18.58 -13.57 6.11
N TRP A 268 19.33 -14.04 7.10
CA TRP A 268 20.76 -14.26 6.95
C TRP A 268 20.98 -15.58 6.23
N ASP A 269 21.57 -15.56 5.04
CA ASP A 269 21.96 -16.74 4.28
C ASP A 269 23.39 -17.13 4.69
N ASP A 270 23.57 -18.34 5.22
CA ASP A 270 24.88 -18.85 5.69
C ASP A 270 25.90 -18.96 4.53
N SER A 271 25.45 -18.94 3.27
CA SER A 271 26.32 -18.90 2.10
C SER A 271 26.78 -17.48 1.70
N SER A 272 26.28 -16.43 2.38
CA SER A 272 26.69 -15.05 2.12
C SER A 272 28.19 -14.88 2.37
N LEU A 273 28.92 -14.39 1.37
CA LEU A 273 30.35 -14.09 1.51
C LEU A 273 30.59 -12.95 2.52
N GLU A 274 31.71 -13.01 3.23
CA GLU A 274 32.09 -11.98 4.22
C GLU A 274 32.18 -10.58 3.57
N ASP A 275 32.72 -10.52 2.36
CA ASP A 275 32.91 -9.33 1.55
C ASP A 275 31.76 -9.04 0.57
N ALA A 276 30.63 -9.75 0.68
CA ALA A 276 29.47 -9.51 -0.18
C ALA A 276 29.09 -8.01 -0.20
N PRO A 277 28.60 -7.47 -1.32
CA PRO A 277 28.24 -6.06 -1.41
C PRO A 277 27.08 -5.71 -0.47
N THR A 278 26.99 -4.44 -0.09
CA THR A 278 25.82 -3.90 0.64
C THR A 278 24.55 -4.18 -0.15
N ARG A 279 23.54 -4.78 0.50
CA ARG A 279 22.23 -4.97 -0.12
C ARG A 279 21.60 -3.61 -0.39
N ARG A 280 21.27 -3.30 -1.64
CA ARG A 280 20.47 -2.14 -2.03
C ARG A 280 19.20 -2.62 -2.71
N SER A 281 18.04 -2.23 -2.21
CA SER A 281 16.76 -2.68 -2.74
C SER A 281 15.71 -1.58 -2.67
N ILE A 282 14.74 -1.63 -3.57
CA ILE A 282 13.51 -0.84 -3.51
C ILE A 282 12.30 -1.75 -3.46
N GLU A 283 11.36 -1.40 -2.58
CA GLU A 283 10.02 -1.95 -2.52
C GLU A 283 9.02 -0.86 -2.90
N VAL A 284 8.08 -1.16 -3.78
CA VAL A 284 6.87 -0.34 -4.02
C VAL A 284 5.66 -1.15 -3.60
N ARG A 285 4.73 -0.51 -2.89
CA ARG A 285 3.49 -1.15 -2.43
C ARG A 285 2.31 -0.58 -3.19
N CYS A 286 1.44 -1.48 -3.62
CA CYS A 286 0.24 -1.17 -4.38
C CYS A 286 -0.98 -1.69 -3.63
N TRP A 287 -2.04 -0.89 -3.59
CA TRP A 287 -3.37 -1.41 -3.37
C TRP A 287 -3.91 -1.98 -4.66
N VAL A 288 -4.46 -3.19 -4.59
CA VAL A 288 -5.05 -3.89 -5.73
C VAL A 288 -6.46 -4.29 -5.36
N VAL A 289 -7.43 -3.93 -6.20
CA VAL A 289 -8.83 -4.35 -6.05
C VAL A 289 -9.14 -5.33 -7.16
N PHE A 290 -9.67 -6.49 -6.80
CA PHE A 290 -10.08 -7.53 -7.74
C PHE A 290 -11.59 -7.39 -7.94
N GLU A 291 -11.99 -6.42 -8.77
CA GLU A 291 -13.38 -6.28 -9.16
C GLU A 291 -13.84 -7.55 -9.90
N ILE A 292 -14.98 -8.10 -9.50
CA ILE A 292 -15.59 -9.25 -10.17
C ILE A 292 -16.22 -8.71 -11.45
N ASP A 293 -15.77 -9.16 -12.62
CA ASP A 293 -16.44 -8.82 -13.87
C ASP A 293 -17.84 -9.45 -13.86
N HIS A 294 -18.86 -8.62 -13.64
CA HIS A 294 -20.25 -9.06 -13.63
C HIS A 294 -20.75 -9.48 -15.03
N ARG A 295 -19.93 -9.36 -16.08
CA ARG A 295 -20.30 -9.77 -17.45
C ARG A 295 -20.30 -11.27 -17.68
N GLU A 296 -19.59 -12.07 -16.87
CA GLU A 296 -19.51 -13.52 -17.07
C GLU A 296 -20.56 -14.33 -16.29
N ASN A 297 -21.37 -13.69 -15.44
CA ASN A 297 -22.39 -14.38 -14.62
C ASN A 297 -23.84 -14.18 -15.09
N LEU A 298 -24.06 -13.67 -16.29
CA LEU A 298 -25.37 -13.81 -16.93
C LEU A 298 -25.48 -15.23 -17.49
N PRO A 299 -26.40 -16.08 -17.03
CA PRO A 299 -26.66 -17.35 -17.69
C PRO A 299 -26.99 -17.06 -19.16
N ASN A 300 -26.31 -17.77 -20.07
CA ASN A 300 -26.60 -17.72 -21.49
C ASN A 300 -28.07 -18.14 -21.73
N GLU A 301 -28.98 -17.16 -21.77
CA GLU A 301 -30.32 -17.35 -22.32
C GLU A 301 -30.22 -17.42 -23.85
N HIS A 302 -29.69 -18.54 -24.35
CA HIS A 302 -29.83 -18.94 -25.73
C HIS A 302 -30.56 -20.26 -25.80
N GLY A 303 -31.89 -20.19 -25.94
CA GLY A 303 -32.68 -21.36 -26.26
C GLY A 303 -34.19 -21.25 -26.07
N SER A 304 -34.88 -20.34 -26.78
CA SER A 304 -36.19 -20.65 -27.35
C SER A 304 -36.73 -19.50 -28.20
N THR A 305 -36.72 -19.69 -29.51
CA THR A 305 -37.49 -18.91 -30.46
C THR A 305 -38.99 -19.13 -30.24
N HIS A 306 -39.72 -18.07 -29.88
CA HIS A 306 -41.14 -17.98 -30.18
C HIS A 306 -41.47 -16.62 -30.79
N GLN A 307 -41.86 -16.65 -32.07
CA GLN A 307 -42.52 -15.54 -32.75
C GLN A 307 -43.87 -15.26 -32.09
N ALA A 308 -44.12 -14.00 -31.73
CA ALA A 308 -45.46 -13.44 -31.72
C ALA A 308 -45.38 -11.95 -32.09
N ASN A 309 -45.89 -11.64 -33.28
CA ASN A 309 -46.29 -10.30 -33.68
C ASN A 309 -47.46 -9.85 -32.80
N THR A 310 -47.45 -8.59 -32.34
CA THR A 310 -48.56 -7.61 -32.47
C THR A 310 -48.24 -6.31 -31.72
N GLY A 311 -48.52 -5.17 -32.35
CA GLY A 311 -49.09 -4.01 -31.64
C GLY A 311 -48.17 -2.82 -31.38
N ILE A 312 -48.28 -1.82 -32.25
CA ILE A 312 -47.82 -0.43 -32.04
C ILE A 312 -48.52 0.18 -30.81
N THR A 313 -47.76 0.89 -29.95
CA THR A 313 -48.12 2.24 -29.49
C THR A 313 -46.87 2.97 -29.03
N THR A 314 -46.62 4.11 -29.68
CA THR A 314 -45.66 5.15 -29.34
C THR A 314 -45.96 5.76 -27.97
N ASN A 315 -44.92 6.05 -27.19
CA ASN A 315 -44.84 7.32 -26.47
C ASN A 315 -43.38 7.70 -26.22
N SER A 316 -43.09 8.90 -26.69
CA SER A 316 -41.84 9.65 -26.63
C SER A 316 -41.48 10.09 -25.22
N THR A 317 -40.20 9.98 -24.87
CA THR A 317 -39.48 11.02 -24.13
C THR A 317 -38.01 10.97 -24.52
N ALA A 318 -37.49 12.13 -24.90
CA ALA A 318 -36.20 12.35 -25.50
C ALA A 318 -35.05 11.96 -24.56
N ALA A 319 -34.15 11.10 -25.04
CA ALA A 319 -32.78 11.03 -24.54
C ALA A 319 -31.97 12.07 -25.31
N LEU A 320 -31.43 13.05 -24.59
CA LEU A 320 -30.48 14.02 -25.13
C LEU A 320 -29.20 13.29 -25.54
N ASP A 321 -28.94 13.25 -26.84
CA ASP A 321 -27.61 13.03 -27.41
C ASP A 321 -26.67 14.13 -26.92
N VAL A 322 -25.60 13.76 -26.23
CA VAL A 322 -24.46 14.65 -26.01
C VAL A 322 -23.41 14.34 -27.06
N LEU A 323 -23.33 15.23 -28.04
CA LEU A 323 -22.26 15.34 -29.03
C LEU A 323 -20.90 15.44 -28.33
N HIS A 324 -19.99 14.53 -28.69
CA HIS A 324 -18.56 14.67 -28.39
C HIS A 324 -17.97 15.80 -29.24
N TYR A 325 -17.20 16.68 -28.60
CA TYR A 325 -16.35 17.65 -29.29
C TYR A 325 -14.91 17.48 -28.80
N ASP A 326 -14.00 17.18 -29.73
CA ASP A 326 -12.56 17.12 -29.51
C ASP A 326 -11.96 18.53 -29.45
N GLY A 327 -11.10 18.79 -28.48
CA GLY A 327 -10.29 20.02 -28.43
C GLY A 327 -9.50 20.19 -27.14
N TRP A 328 -8.18 20.06 -27.23
CA TRP A 328 -7.21 20.18 -26.15
C TRP A 328 -6.99 21.64 -25.70
N ALA A 329 -6.94 21.90 -24.39
CA ALA A 329 -5.97 22.82 -23.76
C ALA A 329 -5.99 22.78 -22.22
N VAL A 330 -4.80 22.52 -21.68
CA VAL A 330 -4.24 22.68 -20.32
C VAL A 330 -4.94 23.68 -19.39
N GLY A 331 -5.29 23.22 -18.18
CA GLY A 331 -5.60 24.06 -17.02
C GLY A 331 -6.32 23.29 -15.92
N ARG A 332 -5.62 22.92 -14.83
CA ARG A 332 -6.23 22.30 -13.64
C ARG A 332 -7.19 23.30 -12.98
N VAL A 333 -8.49 23.05 -13.06
CA VAL A 333 -9.50 23.67 -12.19
C VAL A 333 -9.98 22.62 -11.21
N VAL A 334 -9.71 22.84 -9.92
CA VAL A 334 -10.24 22.04 -8.82
C VAL A 334 -11.69 22.49 -8.60
N ILE A 335 -12.66 21.65 -8.95
CA ILE A 335 -14.08 21.89 -8.65
C ILE A 335 -14.38 21.25 -7.30
N TYR A 336 -14.67 22.07 -6.28
CA TYR A 336 -15.35 21.61 -5.07
C TYR A 336 -16.83 21.48 -5.38
N ALA A 337 -17.37 20.26 -5.36
CA ALA A 337 -18.82 20.04 -5.38
C ALA A 337 -19.37 20.20 -3.96
N LEU A 338 -20.11 21.29 -3.70
CA LEU A 338 -20.93 21.42 -2.50
C LEU A 338 -22.32 20.83 -2.81
N PHE A 339 -22.69 19.75 -2.13
CA PHE A 339 -24.05 19.21 -2.19
C PHE A 339 -24.99 20.12 -1.39
N ILE A 340 -25.89 20.83 -2.09
CA ILE A 340 -27.04 21.49 -1.45
C ILE A 340 -28.16 20.46 -1.36
N ILE A 341 -28.54 20.14 -0.13
CA ILE A 341 -29.70 19.32 0.20
C ILE A 341 -30.97 20.13 -0.12
N ASN A 342 -31.87 19.54 -0.92
CA ASN A 342 -33.17 20.09 -1.29
C ASN A 342 -33.97 20.58 -0.06
N LEU A 343 -34.29 21.87 -0.02
CA LEU A 343 -35.42 22.41 0.73
C LEU A 343 -36.33 23.16 -0.25
N PRO A 344 -37.67 22.97 -0.17
CA PRO A 344 -38.58 23.49 -1.17
C PRO A 344 -38.84 25.00 -0.97
N ASP A 345 -39.19 25.67 -2.07
CA ASP A 345 -39.77 27.02 -2.17
C ASP A 345 -38.84 28.24 -2.18
N TRP A 346 -37.93 28.35 -3.16
CA TRP A 346 -37.35 29.66 -3.52
C TRP A 346 -37.24 29.83 -5.05
N HIS A 347 -37.90 30.86 -5.57
CA HIS A 347 -37.86 31.25 -6.98
C HIS A 347 -36.55 31.98 -7.32
N VAL A 348 -35.82 31.49 -8.32
CA VAL A 348 -34.68 32.20 -8.93
C VAL A 348 -35.15 32.80 -10.26
N THR A 349 -35.19 34.12 -10.36
CA THR A 349 -35.33 34.84 -11.63
C THR A 349 -33.95 34.98 -12.28
N ALA A 350 -33.73 34.28 -13.40
CA ALA A 350 -32.56 34.48 -14.23
C ALA A 350 -32.77 35.69 -15.17
N GLN A 351 -31.90 36.70 -15.06
CA GLN A 351 -31.69 37.68 -16.13
C GLN A 351 -30.34 37.40 -16.78
N THR A 352 -30.35 37.08 -18.07
CA THR A 352 -29.15 36.91 -18.88
C THR A 352 -28.65 38.28 -19.34
N SER A 353 -27.42 38.64 -18.98
CA SER A 353 -26.64 39.62 -19.73
C SER A 353 -25.24 39.07 -19.97
N ASN A 354 -24.76 39.23 -21.20
CA ASN A 354 -23.43 38.83 -21.64
C ASN A 354 -22.38 39.70 -20.95
N LEU A 355 -21.73 39.18 -19.90
CA LEU A 355 -20.35 39.43 -19.44
C LEU A 355 -20.17 38.70 -18.09
N GLY A 356 -19.01 38.09 -17.88
CA GLY A 356 -18.76 37.02 -16.91
C GLY A 356 -19.20 37.29 -15.46
N ALA A 357 -19.75 36.26 -14.81
CA ALA A 357 -20.23 36.32 -13.43
C ALA A 357 -19.14 35.90 -12.44
N ILE A 358 -18.75 36.84 -11.56
CA ILE A 358 -18.12 36.61 -10.25
C ILE A 358 -19.27 36.38 -9.25
N TRP A 359 -19.22 35.31 -8.46
CA TRP A 359 -20.19 35.09 -7.38
C TRP A 359 -19.54 35.42 -6.04
N ALA A 360 -20.04 36.47 -5.38
CA ALA A 360 -19.85 36.72 -3.96
C ALA A 360 -21.09 36.23 -3.21
N ILE A 361 -20.91 35.36 -2.23
CA ILE A 361 -21.97 35.01 -1.26
C ILE A 361 -21.51 35.53 0.10
N THR A 362 -22.21 36.54 0.61
CA THR A 362 -22.13 36.96 2.01
C THR A 362 -23.25 36.27 2.78
N SER A 363 -22.91 35.52 3.83
CA SER A 363 -23.90 35.09 4.83
C SER A 363 -23.33 35.15 6.23
N ASN A 364 -23.85 36.08 7.03
CA ASN A 364 -23.78 36.08 8.48
C ASN A 364 -24.60 34.90 9.01
N ALA A 365 -23.94 33.90 9.62
CA ALA A 365 -24.63 32.91 10.45
C ALA A 365 -23.74 32.47 11.62
N THR A 366 -24.13 32.91 12.80
CA THR A 366 -23.67 32.50 14.12
C THR A 366 -23.91 31.00 14.34
N ILE A 367 -22.87 30.26 14.76
CA ILE A 367 -23.05 28.94 15.38
C ILE A 367 -22.41 28.97 16.77
N LEU A 368 -23.26 28.70 17.77
CA LEU A 368 -22.97 28.60 19.20
C LEU A 368 -22.43 27.20 19.58
N ASN A 369 -21.32 27.19 20.33
CA ASN A 369 -20.89 26.31 21.46
C ASN A 369 -21.10 24.78 21.41
N SER A 370 -20.21 23.87 21.87
CA SER A 370 -18.94 23.84 22.64
C SER A 370 -18.60 22.33 22.90
N PRO A 371 -17.52 21.88 23.57
CA PRO A 371 -16.20 22.49 23.82
C PRO A 371 -15.01 21.53 23.49
N MET A 372 -13.87 22.05 23.04
CA MET A 372 -12.60 21.35 23.14
C MET A 372 -11.69 22.11 24.11
N LEU A 373 -11.24 21.41 25.14
CA LEU A 373 -10.32 21.87 26.18
C LEU A 373 -9.03 22.44 25.56
N LEU A 374 -8.88 23.76 25.67
CA LEU A 374 -7.60 24.43 25.58
C LEU A 374 -6.85 24.18 26.89
N ARG A 375 -5.63 23.64 26.79
CA ARG A 375 -4.62 23.71 27.83
C ARG A 375 -3.59 24.74 27.38
N ASP A 376 -3.34 25.68 28.29
CA ASP A 376 -2.46 26.82 28.16
C ASP A 376 -1.06 26.46 27.64
N HIS A 377 -0.54 27.30 26.74
CA HIS A 377 0.82 27.81 26.86
C HIS A 377 0.92 29.18 26.17
N ASP A 378 1.32 30.17 26.97
CA ASP A 378 1.69 31.52 26.59
C ASP A 378 2.79 31.54 25.52
N ASP A 379 2.56 32.27 24.42
CA ASP A 379 3.57 33.18 23.90
C ASP A 379 2.92 34.30 23.06
N ALA A 380 2.89 35.50 23.64
CA ALA A 380 2.35 36.70 23.03
C ALA A 380 3.45 37.37 22.19
N GLY A 381 3.46 37.13 20.88
CA GLY A 381 4.45 37.78 20.01
C GLY A 381 4.33 37.62 18.49
N ALA A 382 3.29 36.97 17.96
CA ALA A 382 3.17 36.69 16.52
C ALA A 382 1.75 36.90 15.96
N ARG A 383 1.03 37.93 16.42
CA ARG A 383 -0.36 38.24 16.01
C ARG A 383 -0.54 39.64 15.41
N SER A 384 0.37 40.11 14.56
CA SER A 384 0.17 41.39 13.86
C SER A 384 0.61 41.46 12.40
N GLU A 385 0.85 40.35 11.70
CA GLU A 385 1.11 40.39 10.23
C GLU A 385 0.17 39.52 9.39
N LEU A 386 -0.61 38.64 10.03
CA LEU A 386 -1.56 37.76 9.33
C LEU A 386 -2.96 38.38 9.19
N PHE A 387 -3.30 39.39 9.99
CA PHE A 387 -4.62 40.03 9.99
C PHE A 387 -4.70 41.27 9.08
N ASP A 388 -3.60 42.01 8.91
CA ASP A 388 -3.60 43.23 8.09
C ASP A 388 -3.62 42.94 6.58
N ASN A 389 -3.19 41.75 6.15
CA ASN A 389 -3.25 41.34 4.74
C ASN A 389 -4.62 40.80 4.31
N LEU A 390 -5.54 40.55 5.26
CA LEU A 390 -6.88 40.03 4.94
C LEU A 390 -7.88 41.17 4.62
N GLU A 391 -7.74 42.34 5.25
CA GLU A 391 -8.58 43.51 4.93
C GLU A 391 -8.20 44.16 3.59
N ALA A 392 -6.93 44.11 3.19
CA ALA A 392 -6.49 44.61 1.88
C ALA A 392 -7.00 43.75 0.71
N LEU A 393 -7.18 42.45 0.92
CA LEU A 393 -7.66 41.50 -0.10
C LEU A 393 -9.19 41.57 -0.27
N LEU A 394 -9.92 41.93 0.80
CA LEU A 394 -11.38 42.08 0.77
C LEU A 394 -11.86 43.43 0.20
N ALA A 395 -10.96 44.39 -0.02
CA ALA A 395 -11.26 45.68 -0.66
C ALA A 395 -11.10 45.68 -2.20
N GLN A 396 -10.65 44.57 -2.80
CA GLN A 396 -10.45 44.43 -4.26
C GLN A 396 -11.32 43.35 -4.92
N LEU A 397 -12.24 42.73 -4.17
CA LEU A 397 -13.35 41.90 -4.65
C LEU A 397 -14.67 42.65 -4.44
#